data_AF-A0A7J3XL43-F1
#
_entry.id   AF-A0A7J3XL43-F1
#
_cell.length_a   1.000
_cell.length_b   1.000
_cell.length_c   1.000
_cell.angle_alpha   90.00
_cell.angle_beta   90.00
_cell.angle_gamma   90.00
#
_symmetry.space_group_name_H-M   'P 1'
#
loop_
_entity.id
_entity.type
_entity.pdbx_description
1 polymer ?
#
loop_
_entity_poly.entity_id
_entity_poly.type
_entity_poly.pdbx_seq_one_letter_code
_entity_poly.pdbx_strand_id
1 'polypeptide(L)'
;MQTLREVVGPLHHDGRKLVFAGGAVGYVSYDFVRYLERLPQRTLDDHGFPDMEFGVYYDGLLFDGKNGRVRYYHLGNDRLDEITHLLVKRPAQRFFSHTELRPNVKKEEFMSMVEAAKEYIAAGDVFQVVLSKKYTFNVEGDVIAFYSALRSLNPSPYMYVLKMGKRYIVGSSPEALFRLHDNFVETMPIA
;
A
#
# COMPACT_ATOMS: atom_id res chain seq x y z
N MET A 1 3.74 -13.96 -11.02
CA MET A 1 5.14 -13.61 -10.64
C MET A 1 6.09 -13.55 -11.83
N GLN A 2 6.18 -14.59 -12.67
CA GLN A 2 7.07 -14.59 -13.84
C GLN A 2 6.80 -13.41 -14.81
N THR A 3 5.54 -13.14 -15.13
CA THR A 3 5.15 -12.03 -16.00
C THR A 3 5.58 -10.66 -15.47
N LEU A 4 5.50 -10.41 -14.15
CA LEU A 4 5.94 -9.14 -13.58
C LEU A 4 7.47 -8.97 -13.71
N ARG A 5 8.22 -10.06 -13.51
CA ARG A 5 9.67 -10.06 -13.73
C ARG A 5 10.03 -9.78 -15.19
N GLU A 6 9.30 -10.35 -16.13
CA GLU A 6 9.53 -10.13 -17.57
C GLU A 6 9.25 -8.67 -17.98
N VAL A 7 8.23 -8.04 -17.39
CA VAL A 7 7.87 -6.64 -17.69
C VAL A 7 8.81 -5.64 -17.01
N VAL A 8 9.23 -5.89 -15.76
CA VAL A 8 10.05 -4.95 -14.97
C VAL A 8 11.55 -5.19 -15.15
N GLY A 9 11.97 -6.42 -15.44
CA GLY A 9 13.37 -6.81 -15.60
C GLY A 9 14.18 -5.92 -16.55
N PRO A 10 13.62 -5.47 -17.70
CA PRO A 10 14.31 -4.56 -18.62
C PRO A 10 14.53 -3.13 -18.08
N LEU A 11 13.87 -2.74 -16.97
CA LEU A 11 13.99 -1.41 -16.36
C LEU A 11 15.17 -1.30 -15.38
N HIS A 12 16.06 -2.31 -15.35
CA HIS A 12 17.24 -2.30 -14.50
C HIS A 12 18.19 -1.17 -14.92
N HIS A 13 18.29 -0.14 -14.08
CA HIS A 13 19.05 1.05 -14.40
C HIS A 13 20.51 0.92 -13.96
N ASP A 14 21.40 1.23 -14.89
CA ASP A 14 22.85 1.30 -14.77
C ASP A 14 23.29 2.39 -13.76
N GLY A 15 23.74 1.98 -12.57
CA GLY A 15 24.66 2.73 -11.70
C GLY A 15 24.23 4.09 -11.11
N ARG A 16 23.01 4.58 -11.32
CA ARG A 16 22.56 5.86 -10.75
C ARG A 16 22.02 5.68 -9.32
N LYS A 17 22.58 6.44 -8.36
CA LYS A 17 22.18 6.51 -6.93
C LYS A 17 20.78 7.13 -6.70
N LEU A 18 19.76 6.69 -7.42
CA LEU A 18 18.37 7.05 -7.13
C LEU A 18 17.71 5.86 -6.44
N VAL A 19 17.13 6.10 -5.27
CA VAL A 19 16.43 5.08 -4.47
C VAL A 19 15.26 4.44 -5.25
N PHE A 20 14.71 5.17 -6.22
CA PHE A 20 13.69 4.71 -7.14
C PHE A 20 13.81 5.49 -8.46
N ALA A 21 13.82 4.81 -9.60
CA ALA A 21 13.89 5.42 -10.92
C ALA A 21 13.08 4.58 -11.93
N GLY A 22 11.78 4.41 -11.65
CA GLY A 22 10.85 3.63 -12.46
C GLY A 22 10.67 2.20 -11.96
N GLY A 23 9.75 1.47 -12.58
CA GLY A 23 9.41 0.09 -12.24
C GLY A 23 7.93 -0.10 -11.86
N ALA A 24 7.62 -1.25 -11.27
CA ALA A 24 6.28 -1.58 -10.83
C ALA A 24 5.96 -0.98 -9.46
N VAL A 25 4.84 -0.27 -9.36
CA VAL A 25 4.28 0.23 -8.10
C VAL A 25 2.84 -0.22 -8.00
N GLY A 26 2.47 -0.79 -6.85
CA GLY A 26 1.19 -1.46 -6.67
C GLY A 26 1.09 -2.17 -5.34
N TYR A 27 0.27 -3.22 -5.29
CA TYR A 27 0.08 -4.03 -4.09
C TYR A 27 -0.03 -5.52 -4.41
N VAL A 28 0.19 -6.32 -3.38
CA VAL A 28 -0.14 -7.74 -3.31
C VAL A 28 -1.08 -7.90 -2.12
N SER A 29 -2.24 -8.52 -2.32
CA SER A 29 -3.23 -8.75 -1.28
C SER A 29 -2.77 -9.85 -0.32
N TYR A 30 -3.41 -9.93 0.84
CA TYR A 30 -3.22 -11.06 1.76
C TYR A 30 -3.59 -12.40 1.10
N ASP A 31 -4.71 -12.44 0.36
CA ASP A 31 -5.21 -13.68 -0.26
C ASP A 31 -4.29 -14.25 -1.35
N PHE A 32 -3.28 -13.49 -1.81
CA PHE A 32 -2.22 -14.03 -2.65
C PHE A 32 -1.49 -15.23 -2.01
N VAL A 33 -1.49 -15.36 -0.67
CA VAL A 33 -0.95 -16.54 0.02
C VAL A 33 -1.59 -17.85 -0.46
N ARG A 34 -2.83 -17.84 -0.97
CA ARG A 34 -3.55 -19.03 -1.44
C ARG A 34 -2.95 -19.65 -2.71
N TYR A 35 -2.12 -18.91 -3.44
CA TYR A 35 -1.34 -19.46 -4.56
C TYR A 35 -0.07 -20.17 -4.08
N LEU A 36 0.33 -19.96 -2.83
CA LEU A 36 1.52 -20.54 -2.22
C LEU A 36 1.17 -21.69 -1.26
N GLU A 37 0.10 -21.52 -0.49
CA GLU A 37 -0.32 -22.42 0.58
C GLU A 37 -1.77 -22.88 0.42
N ARG A 38 -2.05 -24.12 0.82
CA ARG A 38 -3.42 -24.65 0.83
C ARG A 38 -4.15 -24.20 2.08
N LEU A 39 -4.99 -23.17 1.94
CA LEU A 39 -5.80 -22.65 3.03
C LEU A 39 -7.29 -23.01 2.85
N PRO A 40 -8.02 -23.27 3.94
CA PRO A 40 -9.46 -23.48 3.86
C PRO A 40 -10.17 -22.21 3.37
N GLN A 41 -11.28 -22.39 2.65
CA GLN A 41 -12.14 -21.30 2.20
C GLN A 41 -13.31 -21.15 3.17
N ARG A 42 -13.14 -20.32 4.19
CA ARG A 42 -14.15 -20.06 5.23
C ARG A 42 -14.74 -18.66 5.19
N THR A 43 -14.07 -17.73 4.50
CA THR A 43 -14.44 -16.31 4.42
C THR A 43 -14.98 -15.99 3.04
N LEU A 44 -15.94 -15.07 2.99
CA LEU A 44 -16.45 -14.49 1.74
C LEU A 44 -15.46 -13.45 1.22
N ASP A 45 -15.15 -13.44 -0.07
CA ASP A 45 -14.52 -12.29 -0.71
C ASP A 45 -15.61 -11.28 -1.09
N ASP A 46 -15.67 -10.18 -0.35
CA ASP A 46 -16.65 -9.10 -0.51
C ASP A 46 -16.03 -7.79 -1.02
N HIS A 47 -14.76 -7.78 -1.41
CA HIS A 47 -14.03 -6.54 -1.73
C HIS A 47 -13.91 -6.28 -3.24
N GLY A 48 -13.81 -7.33 -4.06
CA GLY A 48 -13.66 -7.19 -5.51
C GLY A 48 -12.33 -6.55 -5.94
N PHE A 49 -11.30 -6.62 -5.08
CA PHE A 49 -9.93 -6.23 -5.41
C PHE A 49 -9.19 -7.44 -5.97
N PRO A 50 -8.36 -7.28 -7.02
CA PRO A 50 -7.50 -8.38 -7.47
C PRO A 50 -6.46 -8.74 -6.41
N ASP A 51 -5.95 -9.98 -6.45
CA ASP A 51 -4.91 -10.44 -5.53
C ASP A 51 -3.58 -9.70 -5.68
N MET A 52 -3.36 -9.09 -6.84
CA MET A 52 -2.27 -8.13 -7.07
C MET A 52 -2.60 -7.20 -8.24
N GLU A 53 -2.14 -5.96 -8.16
CA GLU A 53 -2.30 -4.97 -9.22
C GLU A 53 -1.14 -3.98 -9.17
N PHE A 54 -0.49 -3.77 -10.32
CA PHE A 54 0.69 -2.92 -10.45
C PHE A 54 0.57 -2.02 -11.67
N GLY A 55 0.92 -0.74 -11.50
CA GLY A 55 1.28 0.14 -12.61
C GLY A 55 2.78 0.05 -12.87
N VAL A 56 3.18 0.07 -14.14
CA VAL A 56 4.59 0.15 -14.53
C VAL A 56 4.88 1.58 -14.95
N TYR A 57 5.78 2.23 -14.22
CA TYR A 57 6.09 3.63 -14.36
C TYR A 57 7.47 3.79 -14.97
N TYR A 58 7.53 4.57 -16.04
CA TYR A 58 8.76 4.91 -16.74
C TYR A 58 9.27 6.30 -16.35
N ASP A 59 8.44 7.14 -15.76
CA ASP A 59 8.80 8.48 -15.32
C ASP A 59 8.19 8.81 -13.96
N GLY A 60 8.74 9.83 -13.30
CA GLY A 60 8.24 10.25 -12.01
C GLY A 60 8.97 11.43 -11.38
N LEU A 61 8.38 11.93 -10.29
CA LEU A 61 8.95 13.00 -9.48
C LEU A 61 9.45 12.43 -8.16
N LEU A 62 10.71 12.71 -7.85
CA LEU A 62 11.37 12.36 -6.59
C LEU A 62 11.47 13.60 -5.73
N PHE A 63 10.83 13.58 -4.57
CA PHE A 63 10.91 14.66 -3.60
C PHE A 63 11.92 14.32 -2.49
N ASP A 64 12.99 15.10 -2.44
CA ASP A 64 13.94 15.10 -1.33
C ASP A 64 13.46 16.06 -0.25
N GLY A 65 12.77 15.51 0.75
CA GLY A 65 12.25 16.29 1.87
C GLY A 65 13.32 16.93 2.75
N LYS A 66 14.57 16.45 2.72
CA LYS A 66 15.67 17.03 3.52
C LYS A 66 16.19 18.31 2.88
N ASN A 67 16.33 18.30 1.55
CA ASN A 67 16.88 19.43 0.80
C ASN A 67 15.80 20.31 0.14
N GLY A 68 14.52 19.93 0.25
CA GLY A 68 13.41 20.64 -0.39
C GLY A 68 13.47 20.62 -1.92
N ARG A 69 14.06 19.58 -2.51
CA ARG A 69 14.27 19.49 -3.97
C ARG A 69 13.34 18.47 -4.60
N VAL A 70 12.78 18.81 -5.76
CA VAL A 70 12.09 17.87 -6.64
C VAL A 70 13.01 17.54 -7.81
N ARG A 71 13.16 16.25 -8.12
CA ARG A 71 13.87 15.78 -9.31
C ARG A 71 12.90 15.01 -10.20
N TYR A 72 12.91 15.33 -11.48
CA TYR A 72 12.21 14.53 -12.48
C TYR A 72 13.16 13.46 -13.05
N TYR A 73 12.66 12.25 -13.24
CA TYR A 73 13.33 11.20 -14.00
C TYR A 73 12.38 10.64 -15.05
N HIS A 74 12.94 10.12 -16.14
CA HIS A 74 12.21 9.41 -17.17
C HIS A 74 13.09 8.30 -17.77
N LEU A 75 12.41 7.24 -18.23
CA LEU A 75 12.94 6.12 -18.98
C LEU A 75 12.23 6.14 -20.34
N GLY A 76 12.97 6.45 -21.39
CA GLY A 76 12.37 6.67 -22.71
C GLY A 76 11.84 8.10 -22.85
N ASN A 77 10.56 8.26 -23.14
CA ASN A 77 9.98 9.55 -23.53
C ASN A 77 10.06 10.59 -22.40
N ASP A 78 10.60 11.76 -22.71
CA ASP A 78 10.60 12.92 -21.83
C ASP A 78 9.23 13.61 -21.86
N ARG A 79 8.65 13.85 -20.68
CA ARG A 79 7.36 14.50 -20.47
C ARG A 79 7.47 15.73 -19.57
N LEU A 80 8.66 16.30 -19.42
CA LEU A 80 8.91 17.42 -18.52
C LEU A 80 7.99 18.62 -18.80
N ASP A 81 7.74 18.95 -20.07
CA ASP A 81 6.87 20.08 -20.44
C ASP A 81 5.42 19.86 -19.97
N GLU A 82 4.88 18.64 -20.17
CA GLU A 82 3.53 18.27 -19.72
C GLU A 82 3.42 18.36 -18.19
N ILE A 83 4.41 17.80 -17.49
CA ILE A 83 4.46 17.81 -16.02
C ILE A 83 4.56 19.24 -15.51
N THR A 84 5.42 20.06 -16.10
CA THR A 84 5.59 21.46 -15.72
C THR A 84 4.28 22.22 -15.88
N HIS A 85 3.56 22.00 -16.98
CA HIS A 85 2.25 22.61 -17.19
C HIS A 85 1.20 22.18 -16.13
N LEU A 86 1.24 20.92 -15.69
CA LEU A 86 0.37 20.43 -14.61
C LEU A 86 0.71 21.04 -13.25
N LEU A 87 2.00 21.27 -12.97
CA LEU A 87 2.48 21.82 -11.69
C LEU A 87 2.14 23.31 -11.49
N VAL A 88 1.92 24.06 -12.57
CA VAL A 88 1.54 25.50 -12.48
C VAL A 88 0.15 25.69 -11.87
N LYS A 89 -0.70 24.66 -11.89
CA LYS A 89 -2.05 24.74 -11.32
C LYS A 89 -1.98 24.77 -9.79
N ARG A 90 -2.43 25.88 -9.19
CA ARG A 90 -2.63 25.92 -7.75
C ARG A 90 -3.67 24.88 -7.35
N PRO A 91 -3.41 24.04 -6.34
CA PRO A 91 -4.43 23.13 -5.85
C PRO A 91 -5.59 23.95 -5.28
N ALA A 92 -6.81 23.63 -5.72
CA ALA A 92 -8.02 24.14 -5.10
C ALA A 92 -8.08 23.72 -3.63
N GLN A 93 -8.88 24.40 -2.81
CA GLN A 93 -9.15 23.94 -1.46
C GLN A 93 -9.84 22.57 -1.53
N ARG A 94 -9.26 21.59 -0.85
CA ARG A 94 -9.73 20.20 -0.88
C ARG A 94 -10.43 19.89 0.42
N PHE A 95 -11.59 19.27 0.33
CA PHE A 95 -12.40 18.86 1.46
C PHE A 95 -12.81 17.41 1.31
N PHE A 96 -13.03 16.75 2.44
CA PHE A 96 -13.69 15.46 2.49
C PHE A 96 -14.60 15.40 3.72
N SER A 97 -15.60 14.54 3.64
CA SER A 97 -16.44 14.13 4.77
C SER A 97 -16.50 12.61 4.81
N HIS A 98 -16.91 12.05 5.94
CA HIS A 98 -17.10 10.61 6.07
C HIS A 98 -18.30 10.27 6.94
N THR A 99 -18.87 9.10 6.72
CA THR A 99 -19.88 8.53 7.61
C THR A 99 -19.23 7.94 8.86
N GLU A 100 -20.06 7.55 9.83
CA GLU A 100 -19.59 6.75 10.96
C GLU A 100 -19.00 5.41 10.54
N LEU A 101 -18.03 4.94 11.33
CA LEU A 101 -17.35 3.66 11.17
C LEU A 101 -18.26 2.51 11.58
N ARG A 102 -18.44 1.53 10.69
CA ARG A 102 -19.23 0.33 10.95
C ARG A 102 -18.32 -0.90 11.01
N PRO A 103 -18.22 -1.60 12.15
CA PRO A 103 -17.44 -2.83 12.22
C PRO A 103 -18.16 -3.99 11.51
N ASN A 104 -17.40 -4.93 10.96
CA ASN A 104 -17.95 -6.16 10.39
C ASN A 104 -18.29 -7.23 11.45
N VAL A 105 -17.78 -7.08 12.68
CA VAL A 105 -17.93 -8.04 13.78
C VAL A 105 -18.30 -7.29 15.06
N LYS A 106 -19.19 -7.87 15.87
CA LYS A 106 -19.56 -7.31 17.18
C LYS A 106 -18.44 -7.50 18.20
N LYS A 107 -18.45 -6.71 19.26
CA LYS A 107 -17.41 -6.79 20.31
C LYS A 107 -17.41 -8.16 20.98
N GLU A 108 -18.58 -8.67 21.35
CA GLU A 108 -18.76 -9.93 22.06
C GLU A 108 -18.32 -11.12 21.19
N GLU A 109 -18.60 -11.03 19.89
CA GLU A 109 -18.17 -12.03 18.91
C GLU A 109 -16.65 -12.02 18.72
N PHE A 110 -16.04 -10.84 18.59
CA PHE A 110 -14.57 -10.72 18.51
C PHE A 110 -13.90 -11.23 19.80
N MET A 111 -14.47 -10.97 20.97
CA MET A 111 -13.98 -11.52 22.23
C MET A 111 -14.06 -13.06 22.26
N SER A 112 -15.12 -13.64 21.70
CA SER A 112 -15.25 -15.10 21.59
C SER A 112 -14.19 -15.69 20.66
N MET A 113 -13.82 -14.99 19.58
CA MET A 113 -12.71 -15.38 18.71
C MET A 113 -11.36 -15.35 19.46
N VAL A 114 -11.15 -14.37 20.35
CA VAL A 114 -9.94 -14.27 21.18
C VAL A 114 -9.86 -15.42 22.18
N GLU A 115 -10.98 -15.80 22.83
CA GLU A 115 -10.98 -16.96 23.73
C GLU A 115 -10.71 -18.26 22.99
N ALA A 116 -11.33 -18.47 21.82
CA ALA A 116 -11.02 -19.63 20.97
C ALA A 116 -9.53 -19.66 20.57
N ALA A 117 -8.95 -18.52 20.19
CA ALA A 117 -7.51 -18.43 19.89
C ALA A 117 -6.63 -18.84 21.09
N LYS A 118 -6.99 -18.43 22.32
CA LYS A 118 -6.29 -18.83 23.54
C LYS A 118 -6.40 -20.32 23.81
N GLU A 119 -7.54 -20.93 23.53
CA GLU A 119 -7.72 -22.38 23.64
C GLU A 119 -6.80 -23.13 22.66
N TYR A 120 -6.73 -22.72 21.39
CA TYR A 120 -5.79 -23.28 20.42
C TYR A 120 -4.31 -23.12 20.85
N ILE A 121 -3.96 -21.98 21.46
CA ILE A 121 -2.61 -21.76 22.00
C ILE A 121 -2.35 -22.71 23.17
N ALA A 122 -3.29 -22.84 24.11
CA ALA A 122 -3.15 -23.72 25.27
C ALA A 122 -3.09 -25.21 24.89
N ALA A 123 -3.79 -25.62 23.83
CA ALA A 123 -3.75 -26.96 23.27
C ALA A 123 -2.44 -27.28 22.54
N GLY A 124 -1.62 -26.26 22.25
CA GLY A 124 -0.35 -26.40 21.53
C GLY A 124 -0.48 -26.39 20.01
N ASP A 125 -1.63 -25.98 19.46
CA ASP A 125 -1.87 -25.94 18.01
C ASP A 125 -1.10 -24.78 17.35
N VAL A 126 -0.99 -23.63 18.03
CA VAL A 126 -0.27 -22.44 17.55
C VAL A 126 0.41 -21.69 18.70
N PHE A 127 1.51 -20.99 18.44
CA PHE A 127 2.13 -20.11 19.44
C PHE A 127 1.43 -18.75 19.54
N GLN A 128 1.00 -18.21 18.40
CA GLN A 128 0.34 -16.92 18.28
C GLN A 128 -0.56 -16.92 17.05
N VAL A 129 -1.67 -16.18 17.13
CA VAL A 129 -2.54 -15.85 16.00
C VAL A 129 -2.91 -14.37 16.06
N VAL A 130 -2.90 -13.70 14.90
CA VAL A 130 -3.30 -12.30 14.77
C VAL A 130 -4.71 -12.24 14.23
N LEU A 131 -5.68 -11.93 15.11
CA LEU A 131 -7.07 -11.71 14.73
C LEU A 131 -7.27 -10.28 14.25
N SER A 132 -8.07 -10.09 13.21
CA SER A 132 -8.39 -8.78 12.65
C SER A 132 -9.89 -8.58 12.50
N LYS A 133 -10.29 -7.32 12.38
CA LYS A 133 -11.66 -6.90 12.05
C LYS A 133 -11.62 -5.74 11.09
N LYS A 134 -12.66 -5.61 10.26
CA LYS A 134 -12.80 -4.60 9.23
C LYS A 134 -13.77 -3.52 9.69
N TYR A 135 -13.44 -2.27 9.40
CA TYR A 135 -14.35 -1.14 9.54
C TYR A 135 -14.68 -0.60 8.15
N THR A 136 -15.96 -0.34 7.92
CA THR A 136 -16.47 0.23 6.67
C THR A 136 -17.12 1.58 6.94
N PHE A 137 -16.87 2.53 6.06
CA PHE A 137 -17.46 3.86 6.07
C PHE A 137 -17.41 4.43 4.65
N ASN A 138 -18.29 5.38 4.36
CA ASN A 138 -18.28 6.10 3.10
C ASN A 138 -17.48 7.40 3.25
N VAL A 139 -16.71 7.74 2.21
CA VAL A 139 -15.98 9.00 2.10
C VAL A 139 -16.53 9.76 0.91
N GLU A 140 -16.88 11.02 1.12
CA GLU A 140 -17.26 11.95 0.05
C GLU A 140 -16.22 13.06 -0.04
N GLY A 141 -15.92 13.51 -1.27
CA GLY A 141 -14.93 14.56 -1.52
C GLY A 141 -13.58 14.05 -2.02
N ASP A 142 -12.52 14.78 -1.72
CA ASP A 142 -11.19 14.61 -2.32
C ASP A 142 -10.29 13.64 -1.53
N VAL A 143 -9.79 12.62 -2.21
CA VAL A 143 -8.95 11.57 -1.61
C VAL A 143 -7.60 12.10 -1.10
N ILE A 144 -7.07 13.16 -1.71
CA ILE A 144 -5.83 13.79 -1.26
C ILE A 144 -6.08 14.61 0.00
N ALA A 145 -7.27 15.19 0.20
CA ALA A 145 -7.65 15.78 1.49
C ALA A 145 -7.67 14.73 2.60
N PHE A 146 -8.31 13.57 2.34
CA PHE A 146 -8.30 12.43 3.26
C PHE A 146 -6.88 11.96 3.58
N TYR A 147 -6.06 11.73 2.56
CA TYR A 147 -4.66 11.35 2.73
C TYR A 147 -3.84 12.39 3.49
N SER A 148 -4.07 13.69 3.26
CA SER A 148 -3.35 14.77 3.96
C SER A 148 -3.72 14.83 5.44
N ALA A 149 -4.99 14.57 5.78
CA ALA A 149 -5.42 14.42 7.16
C ALA A 149 -4.77 13.19 7.81
N LEU A 150 -4.78 12.04 7.12
CA LEU A 150 -4.13 10.81 7.59
C LEU A 150 -2.63 11.02 7.83
N ARG A 151 -1.93 11.67 6.89
CA ARG A 151 -0.49 11.98 6.98
C ARG A 151 -0.17 12.89 8.16
N SER A 152 -1.04 13.85 8.46
CA SER A 152 -0.85 14.76 9.58
C SER A 152 -1.07 14.06 10.93
N LEU A 153 -2.05 13.15 11.00
CA LEU A 153 -2.40 12.42 12.22
C LEU A 153 -1.45 11.26 12.51
N ASN A 154 -1.03 10.52 11.48
CA ASN A 154 -0.17 9.34 11.59
C ASN A 154 0.96 9.39 10.55
N PRO A 155 1.94 10.29 10.71
CA PRO A 155 3.10 10.32 9.84
C PRO A 155 3.89 9.02 9.99
N SER A 156 4.06 8.31 8.89
CA SER A 156 4.75 7.01 8.85
C SER A 156 5.83 6.97 7.78
N PRO A 157 6.80 6.05 7.85
CA PRO A 157 7.81 5.88 6.81
C PRO A 157 7.21 5.49 5.44
N TYR A 158 6.06 4.80 5.44
CA TYR A 158 5.41 4.32 4.22
C TYR A 158 4.01 4.92 4.06
N MET A 159 3.98 6.14 3.52
CA MET A 159 2.76 6.84 3.14
C MET A 159 2.48 6.67 1.64
N TYR A 160 1.23 6.39 1.26
CA TYR A 160 0.89 6.19 -0.15
C TYR A 160 -0.57 6.51 -0.47
N VAL A 161 -0.76 6.96 -1.72
CA VAL A 161 -2.05 6.99 -2.42
C VAL A 161 -1.84 6.27 -3.76
N LEU A 162 -2.43 5.08 -3.90
CA LEU A 162 -2.44 4.34 -5.15
C LEU A 162 -3.78 4.55 -5.82
N LYS A 163 -3.79 5.14 -7.01
CA LYS A 163 -4.99 5.29 -7.84
C LYS A 163 -4.98 4.22 -8.93
N MET A 164 -5.80 3.19 -8.77
CA MET A 164 -5.95 2.07 -9.69
C MET A 164 -7.31 2.16 -10.40
N GLY A 165 -7.36 2.95 -11.47
CA GLY A 165 -8.59 3.25 -12.18
C GLY A 165 -9.60 4.00 -11.30
N LYS A 166 -10.71 3.34 -10.95
CA LYS A 166 -11.75 3.85 -10.03
C LYS A 166 -11.45 3.55 -8.55
N ARG A 167 -10.51 2.64 -8.26
CA ARG A 167 -10.14 2.22 -6.91
C ARG A 167 -8.99 3.08 -6.37
N TYR A 168 -9.03 3.35 -5.08
CA TYR A 168 -7.95 4.01 -4.37
C TYR A 168 -7.50 3.16 -3.19
N ILE A 169 -6.20 3.07 -2.97
CA ILE A 169 -5.62 2.53 -1.74
C ILE A 169 -4.84 3.67 -1.09
N VAL A 170 -5.25 4.04 0.12
CA VAL A 170 -4.63 5.10 0.89
C VAL A 170 -4.10 4.50 2.18
N GLY A 171 -2.85 4.77 2.52
CA GLY A 171 -2.24 4.19 3.70
C GLY A 171 -1.09 4.98 4.29
N SER A 172 -0.80 4.64 5.54
CA SER A 172 0.23 5.21 6.41
C SER A 172 0.84 4.08 7.24
N SER A 173 1.53 3.13 6.58
CA SER A 173 2.08 1.95 7.25
C SER A 173 3.37 2.32 8.02
N PRO A 174 3.46 2.01 9.31
CA PRO A 174 4.70 2.18 10.07
C PRO A 174 5.75 1.10 9.75
N GLU A 175 5.32 -0.04 9.21
CA GLU A 175 6.12 -1.25 9.11
C GLU A 175 6.42 -1.62 7.65
N ALA A 176 7.65 -2.08 7.42
CA ALA A 176 8.05 -2.68 6.15
C ALA A 176 8.04 -4.20 6.25
N LEU A 177 7.43 -4.85 5.26
CA LEU A 177 7.51 -6.30 5.12
C LEU A 177 8.95 -6.74 4.82
N PHE A 178 9.52 -6.23 3.72
CA PHE A 178 10.94 -6.36 3.42
C PHE A 178 11.39 -5.25 2.45
N ARG A 179 12.69 -5.03 2.37
CA ARG A 179 13.35 -4.19 1.35
C ARG A 179 14.47 -5.00 0.70
N LEU A 180 14.59 -4.90 -0.62
CA LEU A 180 15.72 -5.44 -1.38
C LEU A 180 16.53 -4.28 -1.95
N HIS A 181 17.83 -4.21 -1.65
CA HIS A 181 18.75 -3.20 -2.17
C HIS A 181 20.14 -3.81 -2.35
N ASP A 182 20.78 -3.60 -3.51
CA ASP A 182 22.11 -4.18 -3.83
C ASP A 182 22.23 -5.69 -3.53
N ASN A 183 21.18 -6.46 -3.81
CA ASN A 183 21.04 -7.89 -3.48
C ASN A 183 20.99 -8.23 -1.98
N PHE A 184 20.87 -7.23 -1.10
CA PHE A 184 20.62 -7.42 0.33
C PHE A 184 19.13 -7.32 0.63
N VAL A 185 18.60 -8.31 1.35
CA VAL A 185 17.23 -8.32 1.86
C VAL A 185 17.25 -7.89 3.32
N GLU A 186 16.43 -6.91 3.65
CA GLU A 186 16.25 -6.40 5.02
C GLU A 186 14.78 -6.49 5.42
N THR A 187 14.53 -6.83 6.68
CA THR A 187 13.21 -6.74 7.32
C THR A 187 13.36 -5.93 8.61
N MET A 188 12.33 -5.16 8.96
CA MET A 188 12.32 -4.31 10.15
C MET A 188 11.02 -4.55 10.91
N PRO A 189 10.85 -5.74 11.52
CA PRO A 189 9.63 -6.08 12.23
C PRO A 189 9.45 -5.13 13.42
N ILE A 190 8.22 -4.67 13.63
CA ILE A 190 7.86 -3.92 14.83
C ILE A 190 7.59 -4.93 15.94
N ALA A 191 8.31 -4.81 17.06
CA ALA A 191 8.16 -5.64 18.25
C ALA A 191 7.59 -4.81 19.42
#